data_AF-A0AAD9V389-F1
#
_entry.id   AF-A0AAD9V389-F1
#
_cell.length_a   1.000
_cell.length_b   1.000
_cell.length_c   1.000
_cell.angle_alpha   90.00
_cell.angle_beta   90.00
_cell.angle_gamma   90.00
#
_symmetry.space_group_name_H-M   'P 1'
#
loop_
_entity.id
_entity.type
_entity.pdbx_description
1 polymer ?
#
loop_
_entity_poly.entity_id
_entity_poly.type
_entity_poly.pdbx_seq_one_letter_code
_entity_poly.pdbx_strand_id
1 'polypeptide(L)'
;MATTSKSNKIFCSLSAFASPLVGTLIKCRQASKWLPGSLRTLLSIDSLQARQVGDPILREEAETVEILTIHSPEFKQMIERMFKVMRKAKGQGIAAPQIGVGLQVIAMEYTGRHIKELKDKGCSDKELQRMGIALVPPRVFINPQVRVIDSTLLAFREGCLSIEGYSALVPRAKEIEVSALNLDGQPVKWRTMGWPARIIQHEIDHLKGKLYVDSMMYKSFMKNDWSDYVQK
;
A
#
# COMPACT_ATOMS: atom_id res chain seq x y z
N MET A 1 -37.65 10.54 -75.20
CA MET A 1 -37.72 11.94 -74.74
C MET A 1 -36.29 12.47 -74.71
N ALA A 2 -35.93 13.24 -75.73
CA ALA A 2 -35.65 14.69 -75.63
C ALA A 2 -34.26 14.95 -75.00
N THR A 3 -33.18 15.01 -75.80
CA THR A 3 -32.61 16.20 -76.47
C THR A 3 -31.71 17.07 -75.59
N THR A 4 -30.42 17.15 -75.98
CA THR A 4 -29.53 18.36 -76.03
C THR A 4 -29.15 19.01 -74.67
N SER A 5 -28.01 19.67 -74.42
CA SER A 5 -26.92 20.26 -75.19
C SER A 5 -25.93 20.86 -74.15
N LYS A 6 -24.62 20.58 -74.22
CA LYS A 6 -23.50 21.54 -74.49
C LYS A 6 -22.68 22.07 -73.29
N SER A 7 -21.36 21.99 -73.50
CA SER A 7 -20.32 23.02 -73.33
C SER A 7 -19.58 23.24 -71.99
N ASN A 8 -18.28 22.91 -72.09
CA ASN A 8 -17.07 23.69 -71.77
C ASN A 8 -16.64 23.98 -70.32
N LYS A 9 -15.53 23.30 -69.95
CA LYS A 9 -14.22 23.78 -69.47
C LYS A 9 -14.19 24.90 -68.41
N ILE A 10 -13.43 24.66 -67.32
CA ILE A 10 -12.17 25.36 -66.98
C ILE A 10 -11.39 24.57 -65.91
N PHE A 11 -10.07 24.57 -66.08
CA PHE A 11 -9.00 24.01 -65.24
C PHE A 11 -9.02 24.49 -63.79
N CYS A 12 -8.59 23.62 -62.86
CA CYS A 12 -7.47 24.00 -61.99
C CYS A 12 -6.68 22.77 -61.52
N SER A 13 -5.38 22.82 -61.79
CA SER A 13 -4.30 21.93 -61.42
C SER A 13 -4.09 21.84 -59.91
N LEU A 14 -3.69 20.67 -59.41
CA LEU A 14 -2.34 20.45 -58.85
C LEU A 14 -2.27 19.03 -58.26
N SER A 15 -1.34 18.28 -58.83
CA SER A 15 -0.84 16.99 -58.38
C SER A 15 -0.39 17.04 -56.92
N ALA A 16 -1.07 16.28 -56.06
CA ALA A 16 -0.63 16.03 -54.70
C ALA A 16 0.46 14.93 -54.72
N PHE A 17 1.71 15.35 -54.67
CA PHE A 17 2.81 14.55 -54.15
C PHE A 17 3.28 15.21 -52.85
N ALA A 18 2.84 14.68 -51.72
CA ALA A 18 3.50 14.88 -50.43
C ALA A 18 3.18 13.69 -49.52
N SER A 19 4.25 13.06 -49.06
CA SER A 19 4.33 11.88 -48.20
C SER A 19 3.40 11.94 -46.97
N PRO A 20 2.71 10.84 -46.58
CA PRO A 20 2.11 10.77 -45.26
C PRO A 20 3.19 10.35 -44.25
N LEU A 21 3.63 11.33 -43.46
CA LEU A 21 4.19 11.07 -42.14
C LEU A 21 3.22 10.15 -41.39
N VAL A 22 3.68 8.95 -41.07
CA VAL A 22 3.00 7.99 -40.19
C VAL A 22 2.96 8.62 -38.80
N GLY A 23 1.93 9.44 -38.57
CA GLY A 23 1.51 9.83 -37.23
C GLY A 23 0.91 8.61 -36.58
N THR A 24 1.71 7.88 -35.81
CA THR A 24 1.21 6.85 -34.90
C THR A 24 0.36 7.55 -33.85
N LEU A 25 -0.94 7.65 -34.14
CA LEU A 25 -1.97 7.91 -33.15
C LEU A 25 -1.90 6.78 -32.14
N ILE A 26 -1.10 6.98 -31.08
CA ILE A 26 -1.25 6.25 -29.83
C ILE A 26 -2.64 6.63 -29.35
N LYS A 27 -3.63 5.81 -29.71
CA LYS A 27 -4.95 5.82 -29.09
C LYS A 27 -4.68 5.68 -27.60
N CYS A 28 -4.76 6.80 -26.89
CA CYS A 28 -4.87 6.86 -25.46
C CYS A 28 -6.13 6.07 -25.13
N ARG A 29 -5.97 4.76 -24.89
CA ARG A 29 -7.02 3.90 -24.37
C ARG A 29 -7.38 4.53 -23.04
N GLN A 30 -8.55 5.16 -23.01
CA GLN A 30 -9.27 5.59 -21.83
C GLN A 30 -8.76 4.89 -20.57
N ALA A 31 -7.99 5.61 -19.75
CA ALA A 31 -7.56 5.21 -18.41
C ALA A 31 -8.75 5.09 -17.42
N SER A 32 -9.98 4.99 -17.93
CA SER A 32 -11.24 5.03 -17.19
C SER A 32 -11.95 3.67 -17.13
N LYS A 33 -11.26 2.55 -17.43
CA LYS A 33 -11.83 1.19 -17.34
C LYS A 33 -11.39 0.35 -16.13
N TRP A 34 -10.48 0.82 -15.29
CA TRP A 34 -9.97 0.07 -14.15
C TRP A 34 -9.78 0.93 -12.88
N LEU A 35 -10.79 1.72 -12.54
CA LEU A 35 -11.04 2.08 -11.15
C LEU A 35 -12.37 1.42 -10.80
N PRO A 36 -12.40 0.33 -10.01
CA PRO A 36 -13.65 -0.34 -9.73
C PRO A 36 -14.58 0.67 -9.04
N GLY A 37 -15.85 0.71 -9.42
CA GLY A 37 -16.86 1.57 -8.77
C GLY A 37 -16.89 1.39 -7.25
N SER A 38 -16.38 0.26 -6.76
CA SER A 38 -16.12 -0.03 -5.35
C SER A 38 -15.18 0.98 -4.67
N LEU A 39 -14.14 1.52 -5.32
CA LEU A 39 -13.21 2.46 -4.67
C LEU A 39 -13.91 3.75 -4.26
N ARG A 40 -14.76 4.31 -5.13
CA ARG A 40 -15.53 5.53 -4.83
C ARG A 40 -16.58 5.28 -3.74
N THR A 41 -17.28 4.15 -3.80
CA THR A 41 -18.24 3.74 -2.76
C THR A 41 -17.54 3.44 -1.43
N LEU A 42 -16.40 2.77 -1.45
CA LEU A 42 -15.61 2.49 -0.26
C LEU A 42 -15.13 3.78 0.38
N LEU A 43 -14.58 4.72 -0.40
CA LEU A 43 -14.15 6.04 0.09
C LEU A 43 -15.30 6.89 0.64
N SER A 44 -16.55 6.63 0.22
CA SER A 44 -17.74 7.29 0.78
C SER A 44 -18.18 6.74 2.15
N ILE A 45 -17.66 5.59 2.57
CA ILE A 45 -17.92 5.05 3.91
C ILE A 45 -17.03 5.77 4.92
N ASP A 46 -17.65 6.56 5.80
CA ASP A 46 -16.98 7.41 6.80
C ASP A 46 -16.37 6.64 8.00
N SER A 47 -16.29 5.31 7.90
CA SER A 47 -15.62 4.51 8.93
C SER A 47 -14.11 4.62 8.80
N LEU A 48 -13.50 5.05 9.90
CA LEU A 48 -12.05 5.06 10.12
C LEU A 48 -11.56 3.81 10.88
N GLN A 49 -12.29 2.70 10.82
CA GLN A 49 -11.86 1.41 11.35
C GLN A 49 -11.20 0.57 10.27
N ALA A 50 -10.17 -0.18 10.66
CA ALA A 50 -9.59 -1.20 9.79
C ALA A 50 -10.56 -2.39 9.66
N ARG A 51 -10.57 -3.03 8.49
CA ARG A 51 -11.22 -4.33 8.29
C ARG A 51 -10.65 -5.32 9.29
N GLN A 52 -11.52 -6.12 9.89
CA GLN A 52 -11.16 -7.14 10.86
C GLN A 52 -11.04 -8.51 10.20
N VAL A 53 -10.22 -9.38 10.78
CA VAL A 53 -10.07 -10.78 10.37
C VAL A 53 -11.45 -11.43 10.24
N GLY A 54 -11.67 -12.08 9.09
CA GLY A 54 -12.99 -12.55 8.66
C GLY A 54 -13.50 -11.83 7.41
N ASP A 55 -13.09 -10.58 7.18
CA ASP A 55 -13.32 -9.90 5.89
C ASP A 55 -12.44 -10.56 4.79
N PRO A 56 -13.00 -11.08 3.69
CA PRO A 56 -12.26 -11.84 2.68
C PRO A 56 -11.13 -11.04 2.03
N ILE A 57 -11.25 -9.72 1.96
CA ILE A 57 -10.21 -8.88 1.34
C ILE A 57 -8.86 -8.98 2.04
N LEU A 58 -8.85 -9.34 3.33
CA LEU A 58 -7.61 -9.55 4.11
C LEU A 58 -6.92 -10.88 3.80
N ARG A 59 -7.56 -11.73 2.99
CA ARG A 59 -7.07 -13.04 2.54
C ARG A 59 -6.84 -13.12 1.03
N GLU A 60 -7.18 -12.07 0.30
CA GLU A 60 -6.96 -11.94 -1.14
C GLU A 60 -5.56 -11.38 -1.43
N GLU A 61 -4.99 -11.76 -2.58
CA GLU A 61 -3.77 -11.14 -3.09
C GLU A 61 -4.11 -9.79 -3.74
N ALA A 62 -3.41 -8.73 -3.33
CA ALA A 62 -3.68 -7.38 -3.79
C ALA A 62 -3.14 -7.14 -5.22
N GLU A 63 -3.87 -6.36 -6.01
CA GLU A 63 -3.52 -6.04 -7.39
C GLU A 63 -2.44 -4.95 -7.47
N THR A 64 -1.58 -5.04 -8.48
CA THR A 64 -0.57 -4.00 -8.76
C THR A 64 -1.22 -2.69 -9.19
N VAL A 65 -0.69 -1.58 -8.71
CA VAL A 65 -1.12 -0.23 -9.09
C VAL A 65 -0.44 0.20 -10.39
N GLU A 66 -1.22 0.60 -11.39
CA GLU A 66 -0.70 1.25 -12.59
C GLU A 66 -0.16 2.66 -12.28
N ILE A 67 0.97 3.04 -12.89
CA ILE A 67 1.63 4.34 -12.64
C ILE A 67 0.67 5.52 -12.91
N LEU A 68 -0.16 5.43 -13.95
CA LEU A 68 -1.11 6.48 -14.31
C LEU A 68 -2.16 6.73 -13.21
N THR A 69 -2.45 5.72 -12.38
CA THR A 69 -3.42 5.81 -11.30
C THR A 69 -2.89 6.60 -10.10
N ILE A 70 -1.57 6.64 -9.89
CA ILE A 70 -0.94 7.26 -8.71
C ILE A 70 -1.30 8.74 -8.56
N HIS A 71 -1.46 9.46 -9.68
CA HIS A 71 -1.77 10.89 -9.67
C HIS A 71 -3.27 11.22 -9.62
N SER A 72 -4.13 10.20 -9.68
CA SER A 72 -5.59 10.40 -9.64
C SER A 72 -6.05 10.97 -8.28
N PRO A 73 -7.10 11.81 -8.26
CA PRO A 73 -7.69 12.29 -7.02
C PRO A 73 -8.14 11.16 -6.08
N GLU A 74 -8.68 10.07 -6.64
CA GLU A 74 -9.17 8.91 -5.90
C GLU A 74 -8.02 8.19 -5.18
N PHE A 75 -6.87 8.03 -5.84
CA PHE A 75 -5.70 7.43 -5.23
C PHE A 75 -5.18 8.28 -4.06
N LYS A 76 -5.13 9.61 -4.22
CA LYS A 76 -4.73 10.52 -3.14
C LYS A 76 -5.69 10.44 -1.94
N GLN A 77 -7.00 10.40 -2.18
CA GLN A 77 -7.99 10.22 -1.12
C GLN A 77 -7.84 8.88 -0.39
N MET A 78 -7.52 7.81 -1.12
CA MET A 78 -7.21 6.51 -0.52
C MET A 78 -5.99 6.58 0.39
N ILE A 79 -4.89 7.20 -0.05
CA ILE A 79 -3.68 7.38 0.77
C ILE A 79 -3.99 8.19 2.04
N GLU A 80 -4.73 9.30 1.91
CA GLU A 80 -5.14 10.10 3.06
C GLU A 80 -5.96 9.28 4.05
N ARG A 81 -6.89 8.45 3.55
CA ARG A 81 -7.68 7.56 4.39
C ARG A 81 -6.81 6.52 5.10
N MET A 82 -5.84 5.91 4.42
CA MET A 82 -4.90 4.96 5.03
C MET A 82 -4.22 5.59 6.25
N PHE A 83 -3.68 6.81 6.11
CA PHE A 83 -3.06 7.53 7.22
C PHE A 83 -4.07 7.89 8.33
N LYS A 84 -5.30 8.31 7.99
CA LYS A 84 -6.35 8.60 8.99
C LYS A 84 -6.70 7.37 9.82
N VAL A 85 -6.89 6.20 9.19
CA VAL A 85 -7.18 4.93 9.88
C VAL A 85 -5.99 4.53 10.76
N MET A 86 -4.78 4.50 10.20
CA MET A 86 -3.56 4.12 10.91
C MET A 86 -3.34 4.98 12.16
N ARG A 87 -3.42 6.31 12.01
CA ARG A 87 -3.18 7.24 13.12
C ARG A 87 -4.28 7.19 14.18
N LYS A 88 -5.55 7.05 13.78
CA LYS A 88 -6.67 6.90 14.73
C LYS A 88 -6.49 5.66 15.61
N ALA A 89 -6.04 4.55 15.02
CA ALA A 89 -5.75 3.31 15.72
C ALA A 89 -4.37 3.30 16.41
N LYS A 90 -3.60 4.40 16.37
CA LYS A 90 -2.22 4.49 16.86
C LYS A 90 -1.29 3.42 16.27
N GLY A 91 -1.57 2.98 15.05
CA GLY A 91 -0.76 2.03 14.29
C GLY A 91 0.52 2.67 13.74
N GLN A 92 1.44 1.81 13.33
CA GLN A 92 2.78 2.19 12.82
C GLN A 92 2.95 1.88 11.32
N GLY A 93 2.07 1.03 10.81
CA GLY A 93 1.93 0.66 9.41
C GLY A 93 0.47 0.35 9.11
N ILE A 94 0.13 0.41 7.82
CA ILE A 94 -1.16 -0.03 7.29
C ILE A 94 -1.01 -0.43 5.81
N ALA A 95 -1.76 -1.45 5.39
CA ALA A 95 -1.90 -1.85 4.00
C ALA A 95 -3.29 -1.50 3.44
N ALA A 96 -3.39 -1.22 2.15
CA ALA A 96 -4.67 -0.86 1.51
C ALA A 96 -5.80 -1.91 1.70
N PRO A 97 -5.54 -3.23 1.73
CA PRO A 97 -6.58 -4.23 2.05
C PRO A 97 -7.26 -3.98 3.40
N GLN A 98 -6.54 -3.44 4.37
CA GLN A 98 -7.10 -3.13 5.70
C GLN A 98 -8.10 -1.97 5.69
N ILE A 99 -8.17 -1.17 4.62
CA ILE A 99 -9.23 -0.18 4.42
C ILE A 99 -10.26 -0.63 3.38
N GLY A 100 -10.22 -1.91 2.96
CA GLY A 100 -11.12 -2.47 1.97
C GLY A 100 -10.68 -2.25 0.52
N VAL A 101 -9.42 -1.91 0.25
CA VAL A 101 -8.92 -1.68 -1.12
C VAL A 101 -7.85 -2.71 -1.47
N GLY A 102 -8.13 -3.58 -2.45
CA GLY A 102 -7.24 -4.66 -2.89
C GLY A 102 -6.09 -4.20 -3.80
N LEU A 103 -5.35 -3.15 -3.40
CA LEU A 103 -4.21 -2.62 -4.14
C LEU A 103 -2.89 -2.81 -3.38
N GLN A 104 -1.79 -2.99 -4.10
CA GLN A 104 -0.45 -3.13 -3.54
C GLN A 104 0.11 -1.79 -3.05
N VAL A 105 -0.45 -1.29 -1.94
CA VAL A 105 -0.03 -0.04 -1.31
C VAL A 105 0.09 -0.26 0.19
N ILE A 106 1.24 0.13 0.74
CA ILE A 106 1.48 0.17 2.17
C ILE A 106 1.92 1.57 2.58
N ALA A 107 1.55 1.98 3.79
CA ALA A 107 2.00 3.21 4.41
C ALA A 107 2.57 2.91 5.80
N MET A 108 3.56 3.67 6.23
CA MET A 108 4.14 3.55 7.56
C MET A 108 4.61 4.89 8.11
N GLU A 109 4.56 5.03 9.42
CA GLU A 109 5.20 6.13 10.15
C GLU A 109 5.64 5.65 11.53
N TYR A 110 6.83 6.07 11.97
CA TYR A 110 7.32 5.79 13.32
C TYR A 110 7.93 7.05 13.92
N THR A 111 7.11 7.82 14.63
CA THR A 111 7.50 9.10 15.25
C THR A 111 7.85 8.96 16.74
N GLY A 112 8.33 10.06 17.35
CA GLY A 112 8.62 10.12 18.79
C GLY A 112 7.41 9.81 19.69
N ARG A 113 6.18 9.97 19.19
CA ARG A 113 4.95 9.54 19.88
C ARG A 113 5.00 8.05 20.22
N HIS A 114 5.40 7.19 19.27
CA HIS A 114 5.46 5.75 19.50
C HIS A 114 6.54 5.37 20.52
N ILE A 115 7.69 6.07 20.49
CA ILE A 115 8.76 5.88 21.48
C ILE A 115 8.25 6.24 22.87
N LYS A 116 7.55 7.38 23.00
CA LYS A 116 6.93 7.80 24.27
C LYS A 116 5.93 6.75 24.76
N GLU A 117 5.02 6.29 23.90
CA GLU A 117 4.03 5.25 24.26
C GLU A 117 4.68 3.93 24.74
N LEU A 118 5.81 3.53 24.15
CA LEU A 118 6.57 2.36 24.62
C LEU A 118 7.21 2.61 25.99
N LYS A 119 7.82 3.79 26.20
CA LYS A 119 8.42 4.17 27.48
C LYS A 119 7.37 4.26 28.59
N ASP A 120 6.21 4.84 28.30
CA ASP A 120 5.09 4.92 29.24
C ASP A 120 4.58 3.52 29.65
N LYS A 121 4.77 2.50 28.81
CA LYS A 121 4.50 1.09 29.10
C LYS A 121 5.66 0.33 29.76
N GLY A 122 6.70 1.05 30.20
CA GLY A 122 7.85 0.47 30.91
C GLY A 122 8.97 -0.07 30.01
N CYS A 123 8.95 0.19 28.70
CA CYS A 123 10.02 -0.23 27.81
C CYS A 123 11.31 0.55 28.09
N SER A 124 12.38 -0.18 28.41
CA SER A 124 13.71 0.37 28.70
C SER A 124 14.46 0.77 27.44
N ASP A 125 15.44 1.67 27.57
CA ASP A 125 16.30 2.08 26.44
C ASP A 125 17.08 0.88 25.84
N LYS A 126 17.43 -0.11 26.66
CA LYS A 126 18.08 -1.36 26.20
C LYS A 126 17.15 -2.18 25.30
N GLU A 127 15.86 -2.23 25.61
CA GLU A 127 14.86 -2.92 24.76
C GLU A 127 14.64 -2.18 23.45
N LEU A 128 14.54 -0.85 23.48
CA LEU A 128 14.45 -0.02 22.27
C LEU A 128 15.66 -0.24 21.35
N GLN A 129 16.86 -0.31 21.92
CA GLN A 129 18.08 -0.61 21.18
C GLN A 129 18.06 -2.03 20.60
N ARG A 130 17.65 -3.03 21.39
CA ARG A 130 17.54 -4.43 20.94
C ARG A 130 16.53 -4.60 19.80
N MET A 131 15.43 -3.86 19.83
CA MET A 131 14.42 -3.86 18.77
C MET A 131 14.88 -3.17 17.49
N GLY A 132 15.98 -2.38 17.55
CA GLY A 132 16.45 -1.58 16.43
C GLY A 132 15.43 -0.51 16.05
N ILE A 133 14.90 0.20 17.04
CA ILE A 133 13.94 1.28 16.82
C ILE A 133 14.62 2.44 16.10
N ALA A 134 14.01 2.90 15.01
CA ALA A 134 14.44 4.09 14.27
C ALA A 134 13.22 4.95 13.93
N LEU A 135 13.40 6.27 13.94
CA LEU A 135 12.36 7.18 13.50
C LEU A 135 12.15 7.04 11.99
N VAL A 136 10.89 6.93 11.58
CA VAL A 136 10.49 6.82 10.19
C VAL A 136 9.47 7.93 9.91
N PRO A 137 9.80 8.95 9.10
CA PRO A 137 8.79 9.90 8.65
C PRO A 137 7.71 9.17 7.83
N PRO A 138 6.52 9.77 7.62
CA PRO A 138 5.48 9.17 6.79
C PRO A 138 6.04 8.72 5.44
N ARG A 139 5.89 7.43 5.14
CA ARG A 139 6.35 6.80 3.89
C ARG A 139 5.22 5.98 3.30
N VAL A 140 5.16 5.96 1.98
CA VAL A 140 4.25 5.12 1.19
C VAL A 140 5.09 4.34 0.20
N PHE A 141 4.80 3.04 0.08
CA PHE A 141 5.39 2.17 -0.92
C PHE A 141 4.28 1.57 -1.78
N ILE A 142 4.39 1.79 -3.08
CA ILE A 142 3.44 1.31 -4.09
C ILE A 142 4.13 0.18 -4.86
N ASN A 143 3.44 -0.94 -5.04
CA ASN A 143 3.97 -2.19 -5.61
C ASN A 143 5.28 -2.65 -4.94
N PRO A 144 5.34 -2.72 -3.59
CA PRO A 144 6.58 -3.06 -2.90
C PRO A 144 7.02 -4.50 -3.14
N GLN A 145 8.30 -4.69 -3.38
CA GLN A 145 8.98 -5.98 -3.40
C GLN A 145 10.10 -5.99 -2.36
N VAL A 146 10.24 -7.09 -1.62
CA VAL A 146 11.26 -7.25 -0.59
C VAL A 146 12.28 -8.32 -0.97
N ARG A 147 13.56 -7.97 -0.79
CA ARG A 147 14.69 -8.89 -0.81
C ARG A 147 15.25 -8.99 0.61
N VAL A 148 15.37 -10.21 1.13
CA VAL A 148 16.02 -10.46 2.44
C VAL A 148 17.53 -10.28 2.27
N ILE A 149 18.14 -9.50 3.16
CA ILE A 149 19.59 -9.27 3.19
C ILE A 149 20.24 -10.07 4.32
N ASP A 150 19.61 -10.06 5.51
CA ASP A 150 20.00 -10.89 6.66
C ASP A 150 18.77 -11.71 7.10
N SER A 151 18.85 -13.02 6.89
CA SER A 151 17.80 -13.99 7.20
C SER A 151 17.75 -14.40 8.67
N THR A 152 18.64 -13.87 9.53
CA THR A 152 18.57 -14.06 10.98
C THR A 152 17.19 -13.65 11.49
N LEU A 153 16.49 -14.59 12.13
CA LEU A 153 15.14 -14.36 12.62
C LEU A 153 15.17 -13.72 14.00
N LEU A 154 14.56 -12.54 14.11
CA LEU A 154 14.31 -11.87 15.38
C LEU A 154 12.82 -12.00 15.72
N ALA A 155 12.51 -12.48 16.93
CA ALA A 155 11.14 -12.59 17.41
C ALA A 155 10.82 -11.43 18.37
N PHE A 156 9.86 -10.61 17.98
CA PHE A 156 9.28 -9.57 18.83
C PHE A 156 7.76 -9.67 18.76
N ARG A 157 7.09 -9.06 19.74
CA ARG A 157 5.63 -9.05 19.83
C ARG A 157 5.05 -8.13 18.76
N GLU A 158 4.17 -8.65 17.93
CA GLU A 158 3.39 -7.91 16.93
C GLU A 158 1.91 -7.93 17.30
N GLY A 159 1.23 -6.82 17.02
CA GLY A 159 -0.23 -6.73 16.95
C GLY A 159 -0.63 -6.25 15.55
N CYS A 160 -1.92 -6.28 15.25
CA CYS A 160 -2.44 -5.85 13.96
C CYS A 160 -3.74 -5.07 14.14
N LEU A 161 -3.93 -4.01 13.35
CA LEU A 161 -5.19 -3.25 13.36
C LEU A 161 -6.39 -4.11 12.94
N SER A 162 -6.15 -5.20 12.20
CA SER A 162 -7.17 -6.14 11.73
C SER A 162 -7.40 -7.33 12.66
N ILE A 163 -6.67 -7.40 13.79
CA ILE A 163 -6.86 -8.41 14.85
C ILE A 163 -6.76 -7.68 16.18
N GLU A 164 -7.81 -6.89 16.45
CA GLU A 164 -7.83 -6.01 17.62
C GLU A 164 -7.77 -6.78 18.94
N GLY A 165 -6.98 -6.24 19.89
CA GLY A 165 -6.90 -6.76 21.25
C GLY A 165 -5.94 -7.93 21.46
N TYR A 166 -5.31 -8.47 20.42
CA TYR A 166 -4.38 -9.59 20.52
C TYR A 166 -2.99 -9.28 19.98
N SER A 167 -2.00 -10.03 20.46
CA SER A 167 -0.63 -10.01 19.95
C SER A 167 0.06 -11.36 20.14
N ALA A 168 1.13 -11.58 19.38
CA ALA A 168 2.00 -12.74 19.52
C ALA A 168 3.44 -12.40 19.13
N LEU A 169 4.40 -13.24 19.53
CA LEU A 169 5.76 -13.19 19.02
C LEU A 169 5.78 -13.69 17.57
N VAL A 170 6.36 -12.89 16.68
CA VAL A 170 6.47 -13.20 15.24
C VAL A 170 7.94 -13.13 14.84
N PRO A 171 8.52 -14.22 14.30
CA PRO A 171 9.86 -14.19 13.72
C PRO A 171 9.88 -13.38 12.42
N ARG A 172 10.82 -12.44 12.30
CA ARG A 172 11.03 -11.64 11.08
C ARG A 172 12.51 -11.63 10.71
N ALA A 173 12.80 -11.52 9.40
CA ALA A 173 14.16 -11.32 8.94
C ALA A 173 14.71 -10.01 9.51
N LYS A 174 15.96 -10.04 9.96
CA LYS A 174 16.63 -8.93 10.64
C LYS A 174 16.86 -7.73 9.72
N GLU A 175 17.19 -7.98 8.45
CA GLU A 175 17.48 -6.93 7.48
C GLU A 175 16.88 -7.25 6.10
N ILE A 176 16.30 -6.24 5.47
CA ILE A 176 15.67 -6.32 4.15
C ILE A 176 16.06 -5.12 3.29
N GLU A 177 15.88 -5.26 1.98
CA GLU A 177 15.77 -4.14 1.05
C GLU A 177 14.39 -4.17 0.40
N VAL A 178 13.65 -3.07 0.50
CA VAL A 178 12.39 -2.86 -0.22
C VAL A 178 12.65 -2.06 -1.49
N SER A 179 12.09 -2.50 -2.61
CA SER A 179 12.01 -1.76 -3.88
C SER A 179 10.54 -1.47 -4.18
N ALA A 180 10.19 -0.23 -4.52
CA ALA A 180 8.80 0.19 -4.75
C ALA A 180 8.73 1.46 -5.61
N LEU A 181 7.53 1.96 -5.87
CA LEU A 181 7.28 3.33 -6.32
C LEU A 181 6.88 4.22 -5.14
N ASN A 182 7.23 5.51 -5.20
CA ASN A 182 6.75 6.53 -4.27
C ASN A 182 5.47 7.23 -4.79
N LEU A 183 4.97 8.24 -4.05
CA LEU A 183 3.78 9.01 -4.43
C LEU A 183 3.92 9.83 -5.71
N ASP A 184 5.15 10.03 -6.19
CA ASP A 184 5.44 10.68 -7.47
C ASP A 184 5.60 9.66 -8.62
N GLY A 185 5.36 8.37 -8.36
CA GLY A 185 5.56 7.28 -9.32
C GLY A 185 7.04 6.98 -9.61
N GLN A 186 7.97 7.52 -8.82
CA GLN A 186 9.40 7.31 -9.00
C GLN A 186 9.87 6.05 -8.27
N PRO A 187 10.80 5.27 -8.84
CA PRO A 187 11.36 4.09 -8.18
C PRO A 187 12.18 4.49 -6.95
N VAL A 188 11.94 3.79 -5.85
CA VAL A 188 12.69 3.93 -4.60
C VAL A 188 13.22 2.58 -4.14
N LYS A 189 14.41 2.60 -3.56
CA LYS A 189 14.98 1.46 -2.83
C LYS A 189 15.34 1.89 -1.42
N TRP A 190 15.04 1.04 -0.45
CA TRP A 190 15.38 1.30 0.94
C TRP A 190 15.83 0.02 1.64
N ARG A 191 17.12 -0.04 1.96
CA ARG A 191 17.70 -1.05 2.85
C ARG A 191 17.49 -0.64 4.29
N THR A 192 16.93 -1.52 5.10
CA THR A 192 16.59 -1.24 6.49
C THR A 192 16.59 -2.51 7.35
N MET A 193 16.77 -2.34 8.65
CA MET A 193 16.86 -3.42 9.63
C MET A 193 16.04 -3.11 10.88
N GLY A 194 15.89 -4.09 11.77
CA GLY A 194 15.24 -3.88 13.06
C GLY A 194 13.75 -3.58 12.91
N TRP A 195 13.26 -2.58 13.63
CA TRP A 195 11.83 -2.31 13.72
C TRP A 195 11.19 -1.82 12.41
N PRO A 196 11.78 -0.90 11.64
CA PRO A 196 11.25 -0.54 10.32
C PRO A 196 11.19 -1.72 9.35
N ALA A 197 12.19 -2.61 9.36
CA ALA A 197 12.18 -3.83 8.54
C ALA A 197 11.02 -4.76 8.92
N ARG A 198 10.70 -4.87 10.21
CA ARG A 198 9.55 -5.63 10.71
C ARG A 198 8.24 -5.05 10.23
N ILE A 199 8.05 -3.73 10.36
CA ILE A 199 6.82 -3.07 9.89
C ILE A 199 6.61 -3.37 8.40
N ILE A 200 7.63 -3.19 7.55
CA ILE A 200 7.51 -3.45 6.11
C ILE A 200 7.16 -4.91 5.82
N GLN A 201 7.79 -5.88 6.49
CA GLN A 201 7.46 -7.30 6.33
C GLN A 201 6.00 -7.57 6.69
N HIS A 202 5.50 -6.99 7.79
CA HIS A 202 4.10 -7.10 8.20
C HIS A 202 3.15 -6.50 7.16
N GLU A 203 3.41 -5.28 6.69
CA GLU A 203 2.51 -4.63 5.72
C GLU A 203 2.52 -5.32 4.35
N ILE A 204 3.65 -5.90 3.93
CA ILE A 204 3.74 -6.67 2.67
C ILE A 204 3.00 -8.01 2.78
N ASP A 205 2.95 -8.63 3.96
CA ASP A 205 2.16 -9.85 4.15
C ASP A 205 0.67 -9.60 3.90
N HIS A 206 0.15 -8.44 4.32
CA HIS A 206 -1.25 -8.04 4.02
C HIS A 206 -1.53 -7.97 2.52
N LEU A 207 -0.55 -7.55 1.71
CA LEU A 207 -0.72 -7.54 0.25
C LEU A 207 -0.82 -8.93 -0.37
N LYS A 208 -0.46 -9.97 0.38
CA LYS A 208 -0.48 -11.38 -0.04
C LYS A 208 -1.57 -12.18 0.67
N GLY A 209 -2.53 -11.52 1.33
CA GLY A 209 -3.57 -12.18 2.10
C GLY A 209 -3.08 -12.91 3.36
N LYS A 210 -1.90 -12.55 3.87
CA LYS A 210 -1.28 -13.15 5.06
C LYS A 210 -1.39 -12.23 6.26
N LEU A 211 -1.73 -12.81 7.40
CA LEU A 211 -1.81 -12.13 8.68
C LEU A 211 -0.74 -12.67 9.62
N TYR A 212 -0.35 -11.89 10.64
CA TYR A 212 0.69 -12.32 11.57
C TYR A 212 0.37 -13.64 12.29
N VAL A 213 -0.92 -13.95 12.47
CA VAL A 213 -1.39 -15.20 13.08
C VAL A 213 -1.04 -16.44 12.26
N ASP A 214 -0.74 -16.28 10.97
CA ASP A 214 -0.31 -17.37 10.10
C ASP A 214 1.18 -17.71 10.27
N SER A 215 1.96 -16.86 10.96
CA SER A 215 3.41 -16.99 11.13
C SER A 215 3.90 -16.79 12.58
N MET A 216 2.97 -16.59 13.51
CA MET A 216 3.30 -16.37 14.91
C MET A 216 3.78 -17.64 15.61
N MET A 217 4.54 -17.47 16.70
CA MET A 217 4.76 -18.52 17.67
C MET A 217 3.48 -18.73 18.48
N TYR A 218 2.67 -19.72 18.12
CA TYR A 218 1.30 -19.88 18.63
C TYR A 218 1.17 -19.86 20.17
N LYS A 219 2.15 -20.43 20.91
CA LYS A 219 2.15 -20.40 22.39
C LYS A 219 2.31 -19.01 23.01
N SER A 220 2.66 -18.01 22.21
CA SER A 220 2.85 -16.61 22.65
C SER A 220 1.65 -15.72 22.35
N PHE A 221 0.61 -16.27 21.69
CA PHE A 221 -0.62 -15.55 21.38
C PHE A 221 -1.37 -15.22 22.68
N MET A 222 -1.68 -13.95 22.88
CA MET A 222 -2.35 -13.48 24.09
C MET A 222 -3.15 -12.21 23.84
N LYS A 223 -4.11 -11.97 24.73
CA LYS A 223 -4.81 -10.69 24.83
C LYS A 223 -3.83 -9.61 25.32
N ASN A 224 -3.91 -8.40 24.77
CA ASN A 224 -2.94 -7.34 25.05
C ASN A 224 -2.98 -6.83 26.50
N ASP A 225 -4.13 -6.93 27.16
CA ASP A 225 -4.37 -6.54 28.56
C ASP A 225 -4.31 -7.75 29.52
N TRP A 226 -3.75 -8.90 29.09
CA TRP A 226 -3.72 -10.11 29.92
C TRP A 226 -2.99 -9.92 31.25
N SER A 227 -1.94 -9.10 31.30
CA SER A 227 -1.21 -8.76 32.54
C SER A 227 -2.13 -8.19 33.62
N ASP A 228 -3.17 -7.46 33.21
CA ASP A 228 -4.09 -6.77 34.10
C ASP A 228 -5.05 -7.77 34.79
N TYR A 229 -5.18 -8.98 34.24
CA TYR A 229 -5.98 -10.07 34.83
C TYR A 229 -5.16 -11.01 35.72
N VAL A 230 -3.83 -11.04 35.58
CA VAL A 230 -2.93 -11.93 36.36
C VAL A 230 -2.39 -11.22 37.61
N GLN A 231 -2.50 -9.89 37.68
CA GLN A 231 -2.08 -9.08 38.84
C GLN A 231 -3.20 -8.84 39.88
N LYS A 232 -4.35 -9.51 39.75
CA LYS A 232 -5.41 -9.58 40.78
C LYS A 232 -5.33 -10.90 41.52
#